data_AF-X0Y8H4-F1
#
_entry.id   AF-X0Y8H4-F1
#
_cell.length_a   1.000
_cell.length_b   1.000
_cell.length_c   1.000
_cell.angle_alpha   90.00
_cell.angle_beta   90.00
_cell.angle_gamma   90.00
#
_symmetry.space_group_name_H-M   'P 1'
#
loop_
_entity.id
_entity.type
_entity.pdbx_description
1 polymer ?
#
loop_
_entity_poly.entity_id
_entity_poly.type
_entity_poly.pdbx_seq_one_letter_code
_entity_poly.pdbx_strand_id
1 'polypeptide(L)'
;MGSPIVREALQRGNSVYFPDRAIPMLPERLSADVCSLRPGTDRLVAVVELDLDASGRIVRRGFYPGVIRSRARLVYQDVAPVMEGSGAGHPQAVVLERLAEAAARLRRRRLRGGSIDFDLPAAEIVLDAKGYPSDVRRAARTVAHRAVEEAMLAANRAVAELLVGAEAPAVHR
;
A
#
# COMPACT_ATOMS: atom_id res chain seq x y z
N MET A 1 12.95 -23.32 -13.99
CA MET A 1 12.92 -24.18 -12.79
C MET A 1 13.65 -23.44 -11.67
N GLY A 2 12.93 -23.11 -10.60
CA GLY A 2 13.27 -22.00 -9.69
C GLY A 2 14.41 -22.30 -8.71
N SER A 3 15.18 -21.27 -8.38
CA SER A 3 16.18 -21.29 -7.31
C SER A 3 15.56 -21.69 -5.96
N PRO A 4 16.36 -22.12 -4.97
CA PRO A 4 15.84 -22.55 -3.66
C PRO A 4 14.88 -21.54 -3.02
N ILE A 5 15.13 -20.25 -3.23
CA ILE A 5 14.29 -19.17 -2.71
C ILE A 5 12.90 -19.12 -3.36
N VAL A 6 12.78 -19.46 -4.65
CA VAL A 6 11.50 -19.50 -5.37
C VAL A 6 10.68 -20.69 -4.87
N ARG A 7 11.34 -21.84 -4.64
CA ARG A 7 10.67 -23.04 -4.12
C ARG A 7 10.08 -22.79 -2.72
N GLU A 8 10.86 -22.19 -1.83
CA GLU A 8 10.42 -21.85 -0.47
C GLU A 8 9.26 -20.84 -0.50
N ALA A 9 9.37 -19.79 -1.33
CA ALA A 9 8.32 -18.78 -1.46
C ALA A 9 6.99 -19.39 -1.97
N LEU A 10 7.05 -20.31 -2.94
CA LEU A 10 5.87 -21.02 -3.44
C LEU A 10 5.25 -21.93 -2.37
N GLN A 11 6.07 -22.57 -1.53
CA GLN A 11 5.58 -23.40 -0.43
C GLN A 11 4.89 -22.59 0.67
N ARG A 12 5.40 -21.38 0.97
CA ARG A 12 4.79 -20.48 1.98
C ARG A 12 3.56 -19.76 1.45
N GLY A 13 3.56 -19.33 0.18
CA GLY A 13 2.48 -18.59 -0.48
C GLY A 13 2.31 -17.14 -0.02
N ASN A 14 2.40 -16.86 1.28
CA ASN A 14 2.33 -15.51 1.86
C ASN A 14 3.17 -15.38 3.14
N SER A 15 3.29 -14.14 3.65
CA SER A 15 3.80 -13.90 5.01
C SER A 15 2.66 -14.09 6.01
N VAL A 16 2.94 -14.75 7.14
CA VAL A 16 1.97 -14.96 8.22
C VAL A 16 2.18 -13.92 9.30
N TYR A 17 1.12 -13.22 9.71
CA TYR A 17 1.17 -12.17 10.72
C TYR A 17 0.46 -12.63 11.99
N PHE A 18 1.23 -12.79 13.07
CA PHE A 18 0.75 -13.01 14.43
C PHE A 18 0.71 -11.67 15.19
N PRO A 19 -0.03 -11.58 16.31
CA PRO A 19 -0.08 -10.36 17.11
C PRO A 19 1.31 -9.86 17.58
N ASP A 20 2.25 -10.78 17.84
CA ASP A 20 3.58 -10.47 18.37
C ASP A 20 4.69 -10.44 17.31
N ARG A 21 4.49 -11.08 16.14
CA ARG A 21 5.52 -11.22 15.11
C ARG A 21 4.98 -11.53 13.73
N ALA A 22 5.79 -11.29 12.71
CA ALA A 22 5.54 -11.76 11.36
C ALA A 22 6.52 -12.88 10.98
N ILE A 23 6.03 -13.91 10.31
CA ILE A 23 6.85 -14.93 9.65
C ILE A 23 6.88 -14.60 8.15
N PRO A 24 7.99 -14.08 7.62
CA PRO A 24 8.03 -13.56 6.26
C PRO A 24 8.07 -14.69 5.22
N MET A 25 7.43 -14.47 4.06
CA MET A 25 7.50 -15.38 2.91
C MET A 25 8.92 -15.49 2.33
N LEU A 26 9.64 -14.37 2.32
CA LEU A 26 10.99 -14.27 1.79
C LEU A 26 12.01 -14.15 2.93
N PRO A 27 13.27 -14.55 2.71
CA PRO A 27 14.34 -14.32 3.67
C PRO A 27 14.41 -12.85 4.10
N GLU A 28 14.71 -12.62 5.38
CA GLU A 28 14.72 -11.27 5.99
C GLU A 28 15.63 -10.30 5.24
N ARG A 29 16.79 -10.77 4.77
CA ARG A 29 17.71 -9.96 3.95
C ARG A 29 17.04 -9.39 2.69
N LEU A 30 16.12 -10.13 2.07
CA LEU A 30 15.37 -9.62 0.93
C LEU A 30 14.19 -8.76 1.37
N SER A 31 13.35 -9.24 2.27
CA SER A 31 12.09 -8.57 2.63
C SER A 31 12.29 -7.30 3.46
N ALA A 32 13.21 -7.32 4.42
CA ALA A 32 13.41 -6.23 5.38
C ALA A 32 14.54 -5.26 4.98
N ASP A 33 15.43 -5.65 4.06
CA ASP A 33 16.54 -4.81 3.62
C ASP A 33 16.52 -4.54 2.10
N VAL A 34 16.93 -5.52 1.27
CA VAL A 34 17.20 -5.30 -0.17
C VAL A 34 15.98 -4.77 -0.92
N CYS A 35 14.79 -5.34 -0.68
CA CYS A 35 13.55 -4.93 -1.33
C CYS A 35 12.76 -3.88 -0.53
N SER A 36 13.17 -3.59 0.71
CA SER A 36 12.50 -2.60 1.55
C SER A 36 12.79 -1.19 1.05
N LEU A 37 11.75 -0.36 0.87
CA LEU A 37 11.84 1.01 0.38
C LEU A 37 12.29 2.00 1.48
N ARG A 38 13.40 1.69 2.15
CA ARG A 38 13.98 2.50 3.21
C ARG A 38 14.32 3.92 2.70
N PRO A 39 14.08 4.97 3.51
CA PRO A 39 14.39 6.33 3.10
C PRO A 39 15.90 6.53 2.90
N GLY A 40 16.25 7.48 2.03
CA GLY A 40 17.64 7.88 1.77
C GLY A 40 18.47 6.90 0.93
N THR A 41 17.93 5.74 0.56
CA THR A 41 18.66 4.71 -0.21
C THR A 41 18.01 4.49 -1.57
N ASP A 42 18.83 4.28 -2.60
CA ASP A 42 18.35 3.91 -3.94
C ASP A 42 17.81 2.48 -3.94
N ARG A 43 16.63 2.29 -4.53
CA ARG A 43 15.91 1.01 -4.61
C ARG A 43 15.33 0.79 -5.99
N LEU A 44 15.50 -0.43 -6.49
CA LEU A 44 14.85 -0.91 -7.71
C LEU A 44 13.36 -1.14 -7.43
N VAL A 45 12.52 -0.68 -8.34
CA VAL A 45 11.06 -0.80 -8.25
C VAL A 45 10.47 -1.15 -9.61
N ALA A 46 9.31 -1.82 -9.59
CA ALA A 46 8.39 -1.81 -10.70
C ALA A 46 7.39 -0.67 -10.46
N VAL A 47 7.27 0.24 -11.41
CA VAL A 47 6.45 1.45 -11.31
C VAL A 47 5.13 1.26 -12.05
N VAL A 48 4.05 1.68 -11.41
CA VAL A 48 2.74 1.92 -12.04
C VAL A 48 2.49 3.42 -11.98
N GLU A 49 2.51 4.09 -13.12
CA GLU A 49 2.26 5.52 -13.25
C GLU A 49 0.85 5.74 -13.79
N LEU A 50 0.04 6.56 -13.11
CA LEU A 50 -1.36 6.80 -13.44
C LEU A 50 -1.65 8.29 -13.48
N ASP A 51 -2.13 8.79 -14.61
CA ASP A 51 -2.62 10.16 -14.73
C ASP A 51 -4.12 10.21 -14.49
N LEU A 52 -4.53 11.06 -13.54
CA LEU A 52 -5.92 11.23 -13.15
C LEU A 52 -6.46 12.58 -13.66
N ASP A 53 -7.65 12.56 -14.26
CA ASP A 53 -8.39 13.79 -14.52
C ASP A 53 -9.06 14.35 -13.25
N ALA A 54 -9.72 15.50 -13.38
CA ALA A 54 -10.46 16.14 -12.29
C ALA A 54 -11.60 15.27 -11.72
N SER A 55 -12.13 14.34 -12.50
CA SER A 55 -13.21 13.43 -12.10
C SER A 55 -12.72 12.16 -11.37
N GLY A 56 -11.39 11.95 -11.33
CA GLY A 56 -10.77 10.72 -10.84
C GLY A 56 -10.72 9.59 -11.87
N ARG A 57 -10.93 9.89 -13.16
CA ARG A 57 -10.72 8.93 -14.25
C ARG A 57 -9.23 8.79 -14.52
N ILE A 58 -8.76 7.55 -14.66
CA ILE A 58 -7.43 7.28 -15.18
C ILE A 58 -7.45 7.53 -16.69
N VAL A 59 -6.67 8.51 -17.17
CA VAL A 59 -6.59 8.89 -18.59
C VAL A 59 -5.32 8.41 -19.27
N ARG A 60 -4.24 8.18 -18.51
CA ARG A 60 -2.98 7.60 -18.99
C ARG A 60 -2.43 6.63 -17.97
N ARG A 61 -1.69 5.63 -18.47
CA ARG A 61 -1.05 4.59 -17.66
C ARG A 61 0.33 4.29 -18.20
N GLY A 62 1.29 4.08 -17.31
CA GLY A 62 2.65 3.65 -17.62
C GLY A 62 3.09 2.53 -16.69
N PHE A 63 3.86 1.57 -17.22
CA PHE A 63 4.39 0.44 -16.47
C PHE A 63 5.86 0.24 -16.86
N TYR A 64 6.78 0.39 -15.91
CA TYR A 64 8.21 0.34 -16.22
C TYR A 64 9.07 0.03 -14.98
N PRO A 65 10.25 -0.58 -15.14
CA PRO A 65 11.23 -0.66 -14.06
C PRO A 65 11.82 0.73 -13.77
N GLY A 66 12.14 1.02 -12.51
CA GLY A 66 12.71 2.30 -12.10
C GLY A 66 13.64 2.19 -10.90
N VAL A 67 14.31 3.29 -10.59
CA VAL A 67 15.10 3.49 -9.37
C VAL A 67 14.50 4.66 -8.59
N ILE A 68 14.21 4.47 -7.32
CA ILE A 68 13.72 5.52 -6.43
C ILE A 68 14.62 5.68 -5.21
N ARG A 69 14.64 6.90 -4.65
CA ARG A 69 15.16 7.18 -3.30
C ARG A 69 14.03 7.77 -2.47
N SER A 70 13.44 6.97 -1.58
CA SER A 70 12.37 7.45 -0.70
C SER A 70 12.88 8.59 0.18
N ARG A 71 12.11 9.68 0.27
CA ARG A 71 12.52 10.87 1.05
C ARG A 71 12.25 10.74 2.54
N ALA A 72 11.25 9.95 2.93
CA ALA A 72 10.84 9.83 4.32
C ALA A 72 10.13 8.50 4.58
N ARG A 73 10.23 8.02 5.82
CA ARG A 73 9.34 7.00 6.37
C ARG A 73 8.26 7.73 7.16
N LEU A 74 7.01 7.55 6.77
CA LEU A 74 5.86 8.24 7.36
C LEU A 74 4.98 7.24 8.10
N VAL A 75 4.37 7.69 9.21
CA VAL A 75 3.45 6.89 10.02
C VAL A 75 2.04 7.44 9.81
N TYR A 76 1.06 6.56 9.61
CA TYR A 76 -0.31 6.93 9.24
C TYR A 76 -0.97 7.92 10.21
N GLN A 77 -0.74 7.74 11.51
CA GLN A 77 -1.32 8.60 12.55
C GLN A 77 -0.74 10.02 12.48
N ASP A 78 0.57 10.14 12.25
CA ASP A 78 1.27 11.44 12.21
C ASP A 78 0.92 12.25 10.97
N VAL A 79 0.71 11.59 9.82
CA VAL A 79 0.44 12.29 8.55
C VAL A 79 -1.05 12.50 8.26
N ALA A 80 -1.95 11.85 8.99
CA ALA A 80 -3.38 12.04 8.80
C ALA A 80 -3.82 13.52 8.99
N PRO A 81 -3.41 14.23 10.05
CA PRO A 81 -3.74 15.66 10.20
C PRO A 81 -3.14 16.52 9.08
N VAL A 82 -1.96 16.15 8.57
CA VAL A 82 -1.31 16.86 7.45
C VAL A 82 -2.14 16.72 6.17
N MET A 83 -2.61 15.50 5.88
CA MET A 83 -3.48 15.21 4.74
C MET A 83 -4.86 15.88 4.84
N GLU A 84 -5.29 16.25 6.05
CA GLU A 84 -6.52 17.00 6.32
C GLU A 84 -6.33 18.52 6.28
N GLY A 85 -5.11 19.00 5.97
CA GLY A 85 -4.80 20.44 5.85
C GLY A 85 -4.37 21.10 7.16
N SER A 86 -4.19 20.34 8.24
CA SER A 86 -3.73 20.85 9.55
C SER A 86 -2.21 20.76 9.73
N GLY A 87 -1.45 20.47 8.67
CA GLY A 87 -0.02 20.14 8.73
C GLY A 87 0.95 21.26 8.36
N ALA A 88 0.63 22.51 8.66
CA ALA A 88 1.47 23.66 8.30
C ALA A 88 2.93 23.44 8.76
N GLY A 89 3.88 23.55 7.82
CA GLY A 89 5.31 23.35 8.08
C GLY A 89 5.83 21.92 7.93
N HIS A 90 4.97 20.92 7.68
CA HIS A 90 5.44 19.56 7.41
C HIS A 90 6.19 19.49 6.05
N PRO A 91 7.41 18.93 5.99
CA PRO A 91 8.23 18.93 4.76
C PRO A 91 7.58 18.26 3.55
N GLN A 92 6.61 17.37 3.77
CA GLN A 92 5.87 16.64 2.73
C GLN A 92 4.41 17.09 2.57
N ALA A 93 3.99 18.21 3.19
CA ALA A 93 2.59 18.64 3.22
C ALA A 93 1.94 18.67 1.83
N VAL A 94 2.57 19.34 0.87
CA VAL A 94 2.05 19.48 -0.51
C VAL A 94 1.79 18.12 -1.18
N VAL A 95 2.70 17.16 -1.02
CA VAL A 95 2.56 15.83 -1.64
C VAL A 95 1.47 15.02 -0.93
N LEU A 96 1.41 15.11 0.40
CA LEU A 96 0.41 14.42 1.22
C LEU A 96 -1.01 14.93 0.94
N GLU A 97 -1.20 16.23 0.86
CA GLU A 97 -2.50 16.84 0.51
C GLU A 97 -2.94 16.46 -0.91
N ARG A 98 -2.02 16.47 -1.89
CA ARG A 98 -2.31 16.03 -3.27
C ARG A 98 -2.67 14.54 -3.32
N LEU A 99 -1.99 13.71 -2.55
CA LEU A 99 -2.32 12.29 -2.45
C LEU A 99 -3.71 12.08 -1.84
N ALA A 100 -4.06 12.83 -0.79
CA ALA A 100 -5.38 12.81 -0.19
C ALA A 100 -6.48 13.20 -1.19
N GLU A 101 -6.24 14.27 -1.97
CA GLU A 101 -7.17 14.72 -3.01
C GLU A 101 -7.35 13.68 -4.12
N ALA A 102 -6.25 13.11 -4.62
CA ALA A 102 -6.28 12.07 -5.64
C ALA A 102 -7.06 10.83 -5.15
N ALA A 103 -6.80 10.39 -3.92
CA ALA A 103 -7.53 9.28 -3.31
C ALA A 103 -9.02 9.57 -3.13
N ALA A 104 -9.40 10.79 -2.73
CA ALA A 104 -10.80 11.18 -2.62
C ALA A 104 -11.51 11.14 -3.98
N ARG A 105 -10.84 11.56 -5.06
CA ARG A 105 -11.37 11.46 -6.44
C ARG A 105 -11.55 10.00 -6.88
N LEU A 106 -10.56 9.14 -6.63
CA LEU A 106 -10.62 7.70 -6.90
C LEU A 106 -11.79 7.05 -6.15
N ARG A 107 -11.91 7.32 -4.84
CA ARG A 107 -12.99 6.79 -4.01
C ARG A 107 -14.36 7.21 -4.51
N ARG A 108 -14.57 8.50 -4.80
CA ARG A 108 -15.85 8.99 -5.36
C ARG A 108 -16.21 8.28 -6.66
N ARG A 109 -15.24 8.05 -7.54
CA ARG A 109 -15.47 7.30 -8.79
C ARG A 109 -15.81 5.83 -8.51
N ARG A 110 -15.07 5.18 -7.63
CA ARG A 110 -15.27 3.77 -7.23
C ARG A 110 -16.66 3.54 -6.65
N LEU A 111 -17.09 4.39 -5.72
CA LEU A 111 -18.44 4.34 -5.13
C LEU A 111 -19.55 4.59 -6.15
N ARG A 112 -19.39 5.58 -7.04
CA ARG A 112 -20.35 5.81 -8.15
C ARG A 112 -20.44 4.61 -9.10
N GLY A 113 -19.37 3.82 -9.22
CA GLY A 113 -19.33 2.57 -9.97
C GLY A 113 -19.95 1.36 -9.26
N GLY A 114 -20.63 1.56 -8.12
CA GLY A 114 -21.33 0.49 -7.39
C GLY A 114 -20.46 -0.31 -6.43
N SER A 115 -19.24 0.16 -6.11
CA SER A 115 -18.43 -0.50 -5.09
C SER A 115 -19.04 -0.33 -3.70
N ILE A 116 -19.09 -1.42 -2.95
CA ILE A 116 -19.52 -1.44 -1.56
C ILE A 116 -18.29 -1.26 -0.67
N ASP A 117 -18.34 -0.30 0.26
CA ASP A 117 -17.29 -0.05 1.25
C ASP A 117 -17.76 -0.69 2.57
N PHE A 118 -17.22 -1.87 2.88
CA PHE A 118 -17.44 -2.50 4.18
C PHE A 118 -16.49 -1.86 5.18
N ASP A 119 -16.96 -0.84 5.89
CA ASP A 119 -16.22 -0.22 6.99
C ASP A 119 -16.24 -1.11 8.24
N LEU A 120 -15.70 -2.33 8.08
CA LEU A 120 -15.60 -3.30 9.17
C LEU A 120 -14.43 -2.90 10.07
N PRO A 121 -14.66 -2.70 11.37
CA PRO A 121 -13.60 -2.36 12.30
C PRO A 121 -12.63 -3.55 12.39
N ALA A 122 -11.38 -3.36 11.98
CA ALA A 122 -10.33 -4.33 12.24
C ALA A 122 -9.99 -4.32 13.74
N ALA A 123 -9.76 -5.51 14.31
CA ALA A 123 -9.35 -5.66 15.69
C ALA A 123 -7.82 -5.60 15.80
N GLU A 124 -7.32 -4.78 16.71
CA GLU A 124 -5.91 -4.68 17.09
C GLU A 124 -5.73 -5.32 18.47
N ILE A 125 -4.93 -6.37 18.55
CA ILE A 125 -4.64 -7.07 19.80
C ILE A 125 -3.44 -6.39 20.45
N VAL A 126 -3.62 -5.84 21.65
CA VAL A 126 -2.53 -5.25 22.45
C VAL A 126 -1.95 -6.33 23.35
N LEU A 127 -0.63 -6.48 23.32
CA LEU A 127 0.10 -7.42 24.16
C LEU A 127 0.76 -6.68 25.32
N ASP A 128 0.81 -7.32 26.49
CA ASP A 128 1.59 -6.85 27.63
C ASP A 128 3.10 -7.13 27.46
N ALA A 129 3.91 -6.70 28.43
CA ALA A 129 5.35 -6.91 28.41
C ALA A 129 5.78 -8.40 28.43
N LYS A 130 4.88 -9.32 28.78
CA LYS A 130 5.10 -10.77 28.79
C LYS A 130 4.58 -11.44 27.50
N GLY A 131 3.99 -10.66 26.57
CA GLY A 131 3.44 -11.14 25.31
C GLY A 131 2.02 -11.71 25.41
N TYR A 132 1.33 -11.53 26.54
CA TYR A 132 -0.06 -11.96 26.68
C TYR A 132 -1.03 -10.87 26.21
N PRO A 133 -2.14 -11.22 25.52
CA PRO A 133 -3.18 -10.28 25.16
C PRO A 133 -3.73 -9.56 26.40
N SER A 134 -3.57 -8.25 26.46
CA SER A 134 -4.05 -7.39 27.55
C SER A 134 -5.29 -6.58 27.17
N ASP A 135 -5.48 -6.31 25.87
CA ASP A 135 -6.58 -5.48 25.38
C ASP A 135 -6.88 -5.79 23.89
N VAL A 136 -8.08 -5.46 23.43
CA VAL A 136 -8.49 -5.54 22.01
C VAL A 136 -9.13 -4.21 21.61
N ARG A 137 -8.48 -3.49 20.71
CA ARG A 137 -8.90 -2.17 20.26
C ARG A 137 -9.39 -2.20 18.82
N ARG A 138 -10.15 -1.18 18.44
CA ARG A 138 -10.49 -0.95 17.04
C ARG A 138 -9.32 -0.26 16.37
N ALA A 139 -8.81 -0.84 15.29
CA ALA A 139 -7.78 -0.20 14.47
C ALA A 139 -8.34 1.09 13.86
N ALA A 140 -7.60 2.18 14.00
CA ALA A 140 -7.99 3.47 13.43
C ALA A 140 -7.87 3.45 11.90
N ARG A 141 -8.92 3.86 11.19
CA ARG A 141 -8.92 4.03 9.73
C ARG A 141 -8.99 5.52 9.38
N THR A 142 -7.83 6.15 9.27
CA THR A 142 -7.68 7.59 8.97
C THR A 142 -7.69 7.89 7.47
N VAL A 143 -7.67 9.18 7.08
CA VAL A 143 -7.49 9.60 5.68
C VAL A 143 -6.24 9.00 5.04
N ALA A 144 -5.17 8.82 5.82
CA ALA A 144 -3.90 8.30 5.33
C ALA A 144 -4.01 6.81 4.94
N HIS A 145 -4.74 6.01 5.74
CA HIS A 145 -5.04 4.61 5.41
C HIS A 145 -5.87 4.52 4.12
N ARG A 146 -6.93 5.33 4.02
CA ARG A 146 -7.79 5.38 2.82
C ARG A 146 -7.02 5.80 1.58
N ALA A 147 -6.07 6.72 1.72
CA ALA A 147 -5.28 7.20 0.60
C ALA A 147 -4.38 6.12 0.00
N VAL A 148 -3.68 5.36 0.86
CA VAL A 148 -2.89 4.21 0.41
C VAL A 148 -3.80 3.12 -0.18
N GLU A 149 -4.95 2.85 0.45
CA GLU A 149 -5.93 1.86 -0.04
C GLU A 149 -6.40 2.19 -1.47
N GLU A 150 -6.87 3.42 -1.73
CA GLU A 150 -7.33 3.82 -3.06
C GLU A 150 -6.21 3.83 -4.10
N ALA A 151 -4.99 4.22 -3.72
CA ALA A 151 -3.83 4.16 -4.61
C ALA A 151 -3.50 2.72 -4.99
N MET A 152 -3.49 1.79 -4.03
CA MET A 152 -3.25 0.37 -4.27
C MET A 152 -4.34 -0.27 -5.12
N LEU A 153 -5.62 0.06 -4.87
CA LEU A 153 -6.74 -0.41 -5.69
C LEU A 153 -6.61 0.07 -7.14
N ALA A 154 -6.27 1.36 -7.35
CA ALA A 154 -6.08 1.92 -8.68
C ALA A 154 -4.91 1.26 -9.42
N ALA A 155 -3.78 1.04 -8.73
CA ALA A 155 -2.62 0.35 -9.31
C ALA A 155 -2.93 -1.10 -9.67
N ASN A 156 -3.53 -1.87 -8.74
CA ASN A 156 -3.88 -3.27 -8.97
C ASN A 156 -4.85 -3.43 -10.15
N ARG A 157 -5.86 -2.55 -10.23
CA ARG A 157 -6.80 -2.55 -11.35
C ARG A 157 -6.11 -2.23 -12.68
N ALA A 158 -5.21 -1.24 -12.69
CA ALA A 158 -4.47 -0.89 -13.89
C ALA A 158 -3.58 -2.05 -14.39
N VAL A 159 -2.92 -2.76 -13.47
CA VAL A 159 -2.11 -3.96 -13.78
C VAL A 159 -2.99 -5.11 -14.26
N ALA A 160 -4.13 -5.36 -13.61
CA ALA A 160 -5.06 -6.40 -14.04
C ALA A 160 -5.58 -6.14 -15.47
N GLU A 161 -5.97 -4.90 -15.78
CA GLU A 161 -6.42 -4.52 -17.13
C GLU A 161 -5.28 -4.65 -18.17
N LEU A 162 -4.03 -4.36 -17.80
CA LEU A 162 -2.86 -4.60 -18.66
C LEU A 162 -2.69 -6.09 -18.96
N LEU A 163 -2.69 -6.94 -17.93
CA LEU A 163 -2.45 -8.38 -18.07
C LEU A 163 -3.57 -9.07 -18.87
N VAL A 164 -4.82 -8.69 -18.62
CA VAL A 164 -5.98 -9.18 -19.37
C VAL A 164 -5.91 -8.74 -20.83
N GLY A 165 -5.61 -7.46 -21.10
CA GLY A 165 -5.50 -6.95 -22.47
C GLY A 165 -4.33 -7.56 -23.26
N ALA A 166 -3.29 -8.03 -22.58
CA ALA A 166 -2.16 -8.72 -23.18
C ALA A 166 -2.34 -10.25 -23.28
N GLU A 167 -3.49 -10.78 -22.84
CA GLU A 167 -3.75 -12.23 -22.74
C GLU A 167 -2.65 -12.99 -21.97
N ALA A 168 -1.99 -12.31 -21.02
CA ALA A 168 -0.90 -12.87 -20.26
C ALA A 168 -1.43 -13.81 -19.16
N PRO A 169 -0.85 -14.99 -18.95
CA PRO A 169 -1.19 -15.84 -17.82
C PRO A 169 -0.97 -15.08 -16.50
N ALA A 170 -2.04 -14.89 -15.73
CA ALA A 170 -2.03 -14.09 -14.52
C ALA A 170 -2.87 -14.73 -13.40
N VAL A 171 -2.51 -14.43 -12.16
CA VAL A 171 -3.33 -14.74 -11.00
C VAL A 171 -4.33 -13.60 -10.80
N HIS A 172 -5.62 -13.94 -10.76
CA HIS A 172 -6.71 -12.98 -10.55
C HIS A 172 -7.35 -13.18 -9.15
N ARG A 173 -7.91 -12.11 -8.58
CA ARG A 173 -8.66 -12.13 -7.32
C ARG A 173 -9.78 -11.11 -7.33
#